data_AF-A0A944FUC0-F1
#
_entry.id   AF-A0A944FUC0-F1
#
_cell.length_a   1.000
_cell.length_b   1.000
_cell.length_c   1.000
_cell.angle_alpha   90.00
_cell.angle_beta   90.00
_cell.angle_gamma   90.00
#
_symmetry.space_group_name_H-M   'P 1'
#
loop_
_entity.id
_entity.type
_entity.pdbx_description
1 polymer ?
#
loop_
_entity_poly.entity_id
_entity_poly.type
_entity_poly.pdbx_seq_one_letter_code
_entity_poly.pdbx_strand_id
1 'polypeptide(L)'
;MTFTPKTLSPYLSARHYFGSELRRHREGAGLSLVQLAGIVSSSKSTLARVETAELMPPPDLPDPLDAAFGTDRHFHGLYQLAKREAHPDQYRRYMDFEAQAEVIENFEPQVVPGLLQTREYADALLSCQEDLTREQVEERVNARLSRQDRLSSAQSPLRWAIIEESVLRRQVGSAECMHKQLARLLEQVDTPDSKVQVLPFSAGPHTLMGGALTLLTLPTGSVMAYEEGIQVGHLYEDRDSVKKWRRQYEVLRANALPPAASAELIRDAMEDHTSCSTLPS
;
A
#
# COMPACT_ATOMS: atom_id res chain seq x y z
N MET A 1 -4.07 11.06 -42.00
CA MET A 1 -4.63 10.88 -40.65
C MET A 1 -4.18 12.07 -39.81
N THR A 2 -5.11 12.91 -39.41
CA THR A 2 -4.85 14.03 -38.48
C THR A 2 -4.58 13.45 -37.10
N PHE A 3 -3.37 13.66 -36.58
CA PHE A 3 -3.02 13.27 -35.22
C PHE A 3 -3.80 14.17 -34.26
N THR A 4 -4.74 13.60 -33.51
CA THR A 4 -5.44 14.30 -32.45
C THR A 4 -4.63 14.13 -31.16
N PRO A 5 -4.04 15.20 -30.59
CA PRO A 5 -3.32 15.09 -29.33
C PRO A 5 -4.26 14.62 -28.23
N LYS A 6 -3.79 13.71 -27.37
CA LYS A 6 -4.57 13.24 -26.21
C LYS A 6 -4.88 14.43 -25.30
N THR A 7 -6.16 14.64 -24.98
CA THR A 7 -6.60 15.65 -24.01
C THR A 7 -5.91 15.41 -22.68
N LEU A 8 -5.29 16.45 -22.12
CA LEU A 8 -4.63 16.40 -20.82
C LEU A 8 -5.57 16.86 -19.71
N SER A 9 -5.28 16.44 -18.48
CA SER A 9 -6.06 16.78 -17.27
C SER A 9 -5.16 17.46 -16.23
N PRO A 10 -4.68 18.70 -16.47
CA PRO A 10 -3.55 19.28 -15.74
C PRO A 10 -3.75 19.38 -14.22
N TYR A 11 -4.99 19.57 -13.78
CA TYR A 11 -5.31 19.78 -12.36
C TYR A 11 -5.70 18.50 -11.61
N LEU A 12 -5.59 17.33 -12.25
CA LEU A 12 -5.90 16.06 -11.59
C LEU A 12 -4.84 15.68 -10.55
N SER A 13 -3.58 16.07 -10.75
CA SER A 13 -2.43 15.69 -9.93
C SER A 13 -1.22 16.55 -10.27
N ALA A 14 -0.21 16.62 -9.40
CA ALA A 14 1.05 17.31 -9.70
C ALA A 14 1.78 16.66 -10.89
N ARG A 15 1.67 15.34 -11.08
CA ARG A 15 2.19 14.64 -12.27
C ARG A 15 1.50 15.07 -13.56
N HIS A 16 0.17 15.17 -13.54
CA HIS A 16 -0.60 15.66 -14.69
C HIS A 16 -0.27 17.12 -15.00
N TYR A 17 -0.04 17.93 -13.98
CA TYR A 17 0.42 19.29 -14.15
C TYR A 17 1.82 19.33 -14.77
N PHE A 18 2.76 18.52 -14.30
CA PHE A 18 4.09 18.34 -14.92
C PHE A 18 3.98 17.98 -16.39
N GLY A 19 3.19 16.97 -16.73
CA GLY A 19 3.02 16.53 -18.13
C GLY A 19 2.41 17.62 -19.03
N SER A 20 1.45 18.38 -18.49
CA SER A 20 0.85 19.53 -19.17
C SER A 20 1.85 20.66 -19.39
N GLU A 21 2.64 21.01 -18.38
CA GLU A 21 3.67 22.05 -18.47
C GLU A 21 4.79 21.64 -19.44
N LEU A 22 5.19 20.37 -19.41
CA LEU A 22 6.15 19.82 -20.36
C LEU A 22 5.66 19.99 -21.80
N ARG A 23 4.41 19.60 -22.08
CA ARG A 23 3.81 19.77 -23.41
C ARG A 23 3.75 21.25 -23.81
N ARG A 24 3.30 22.12 -22.88
CA ARG A 24 3.18 23.57 -23.09
C ARG A 24 4.51 24.21 -23.47
N HIS A 25 5.58 23.92 -22.73
CA HIS A 25 6.93 24.44 -23.01
C HIS A 25 7.51 23.87 -24.30
N ARG A 26 7.34 22.56 -24.55
CA ARG A 26 7.79 21.93 -25.78
C ARG A 26 7.13 22.56 -27.02
N GLU A 27 5.82 22.71 -27.00
CA GLU A 27 5.05 23.28 -28.12
C GLU A 27 5.32 24.78 -28.28
N GLY A 28 5.46 25.53 -27.18
CA GLY A 28 5.89 26.92 -27.20
C GLY A 28 7.27 27.13 -27.80
N ALA A 29 8.18 26.17 -27.63
CA ALA A 29 9.51 26.15 -28.25
C ALA A 29 9.51 25.60 -29.69
N GLY A 30 8.35 25.17 -30.23
CA GLY A 30 8.25 24.58 -31.57
C GLY A 30 8.94 23.23 -31.71
N LEU A 31 9.21 22.53 -30.61
CA LEU A 31 9.96 21.26 -30.61
C LEU A 31 9.01 20.06 -30.79
N SER A 32 9.42 19.12 -31.63
CA SER A 32 8.85 17.77 -31.61
C SER A 32 9.37 16.97 -30.41
N LEU A 33 8.65 15.92 -29.99
CA LEU A 33 9.12 14.99 -28.96
C LEU A 33 10.48 14.36 -29.30
N VAL A 34 10.78 14.16 -30.59
CA VAL A 34 12.06 13.60 -31.05
C VAL A 34 13.20 14.60 -30.86
N GLN A 35 12.96 15.88 -31.17
CA GLN A 35 13.96 16.93 -30.95
C GLN A 35 14.22 17.14 -29.47
N LEU A 36 13.17 17.21 -28.66
CA LEU A 36 13.31 17.36 -27.20
C LEU A 36 14.06 16.16 -26.60
N ALA A 37 13.72 14.93 -27.02
CA ALA A 37 14.41 13.71 -26.61
C ALA A 37 15.93 13.80 -26.85
N GLY A 38 16.35 14.32 -28.00
CA GLY A 38 17.77 14.54 -28.31
C GLY A 38 18.44 15.60 -27.42
N ILE A 39 17.71 16.63 -27.00
CA ILE A 39 18.25 17.71 -26.14
C ILE A 39 18.45 17.21 -24.71
N VAL A 40 17.47 16.50 -24.15
CA VAL A 40 17.49 16.06 -22.74
C VAL A 40 18.00 14.63 -22.54
N SER A 41 18.60 14.05 -23.57
CA SER A 41 19.15 12.67 -23.54
C SER A 41 18.13 11.62 -23.07
N SER A 42 16.87 11.77 -23.44
CA SER A 42 15.77 10.85 -23.09
C SER A 42 15.18 10.21 -24.34
N SER A 43 14.25 9.25 -24.18
CA SER A 43 13.57 8.64 -25.32
C SER A 43 12.27 9.37 -25.66
N LYS A 44 11.91 9.42 -26.95
CA LYS A 44 10.60 9.93 -27.39
C LYS A 44 9.44 9.25 -26.66
N SER A 45 9.54 7.94 -26.45
CA SER A 45 8.51 7.14 -25.76
C SER A 45 8.36 7.55 -24.30
N THR A 46 9.49 7.74 -23.61
CA THR A 46 9.53 8.24 -22.23
C THR A 46 8.86 9.60 -22.13
N LEU A 47 9.27 10.57 -22.95
CA LEU A 47 8.70 11.92 -22.94
C LEU A 47 7.21 11.92 -23.27
N ALA A 48 6.77 11.10 -24.23
CA ALA A 48 5.34 10.98 -24.57
C ALA A 48 4.51 10.50 -23.38
N ARG A 49 4.99 9.47 -22.65
CA ARG A 49 4.32 8.93 -21.47
C ARG A 49 4.38 9.87 -20.27
N VAL A 50 5.44 10.68 -20.16
CA VAL A 50 5.52 11.74 -19.13
C VAL A 50 4.50 12.85 -19.44
N GLU A 51 4.40 13.31 -20.69
CA GLU A 51 3.40 14.32 -21.09
C GLU A 51 1.96 13.88 -20.84
N THR A 52 1.65 12.60 -21.02
CA THR A 52 0.31 12.04 -20.78
C THR A 52 0.08 11.61 -19.33
N ALA A 53 1.05 11.85 -18.44
CA ALA A 53 1.02 11.37 -17.06
C ALA A 53 0.72 9.86 -16.97
N GLU A 54 1.29 9.07 -17.88
CA GLU A 54 1.31 7.60 -17.81
C GLU A 54 2.60 7.08 -17.15
N LEU A 55 3.61 7.94 -17.02
CA LEU A 55 4.89 7.63 -16.42
C LEU A 55 5.33 8.80 -15.52
N MET A 56 5.80 8.51 -14.32
CA MET A 56 6.48 9.51 -13.49
C MET A 56 7.74 10.01 -14.20
N PRO A 57 8.00 11.34 -14.21
CA PRO A 57 9.26 11.86 -14.75
C PRO A 57 10.45 11.14 -14.10
N PRO A 58 11.39 10.60 -14.87
CA PRO A 58 12.65 10.07 -14.33
C PRO A 58 13.37 11.13 -13.47
N PRO A 59 14.05 10.76 -12.38
CA PRO A 59 14.69 11.73 -11.47
C PRO A 59 15.73 12.64 -12.12
N ASP A 60 16.33 12.19 -13.22
CA ASP A 60 17.35 12.88 -14.01
C ASP A 60 16.78 13.75 -15.13
N LEU A 61 15.45 13.73 -15.36
CA LEU A 61 14.78 14.52 -16.40
C LEU A 61 14.51 16.00 -16.05
N PRO A 62 14.18 16.40 -14.80
CA PRO A 62 13.76 17.77 -14.50
C PRO A 62 14.83 18.83 -14.79
N ASP A 63 16.06 18.61 -14.34
CA ASP A 63 17.13 19.61 -14.49
C ASP A 63 17.50 19.86 -15.98
N PRO A 64 17.60 18.82 -16.85
CA PRO A 64 17.72 19.03 -18.29
C PRO A 64 16.55 19.76 -18.94
N LEU A 65 15.32 19.56 -18.48
CA LEU A 65 14.15 20.29 -19.00
C LEU A 65 14.22 21.77 -18.61
N ASP A 66 14.59 22.05 -17.36
CA ASP A 66 14.78 23.41 -16.90
C ASP A 66 15.89 24.13 -17.67
N ALA A 67 16.98 23.45 -17.98
CA ALA A 67 18.06 23.98 -18.83
C ALA A 67 17.61 24.18 -20.28
N ALA A 68 16.85 23.23 -20.85
CA ALA A 68 16.38 23.29 -22.25
C ALA A 68 15.37 24.42 -22.49
N PHE A 69 14.52 24.71 -21.52
CA PHE A 69 13.46 25.71 -21.63
C PHE A 69 13.78 27.04 -20.93
N GLY A 70 14.88 27.11 -20.17
CA GLY A 70 15.26 28.31 -19.41
C GLY A 70 14.28 28.62 -18.28
N THR A 71 13.73 27.60 -17.63
CA THR A 71 12.68 27.72 -16.60
C THR A 71 13.19 27.71 -15.17
N ASP A 72 14.50 27.99 -14.98
CA ASP A 72 15.20 27.99 -13.71
C ASP A 72 15.08 26.66 -12.94
N ARG A 73 14.12 26.51 -12.02
CA ARG A 73 13.83 25.27 -11.28
C ARG A 73 12.36 24.88 -11.31
N HIS A 74 11.64 25.28 -12.35
CA HIS A 74 10.22 25.01 -12.48
C HIS A 74 9.93 23.50 -12.56
N PHE A 75 10.57 22.78 -13.49
CA PHE A 75 10.38 21.34 -13.63
C PHE A 75 10.92 20.60 -12.41
N HIS A 76 12.03 21.04 -11.83
CA HIS A 76 12.53 20.52 -10.57
C HIS A 76 11.48 20.66 -9.44
N GLY A 77 10.89 21.83 -9.28
CA GLY A 77 9.85 22.08 -8.27
C GLY A 77 8.60 21.22 -8.48
N LEU A 78 8.13 21.12 -9.73
CA LEU A 78 7.01 20.24 -10.10
C LEU A 78 7.33 18.77 -9.85
N TYR A 79 8.57 18.34 -10.10
CA TYR A 79 9.02 16.99 -9.80
C TYR A 79 8.98 16.70 -8.29
N GLN A 80 9.41 17.64 -7.44
CA GLN A 80 9.32 17.45 -5.99
C GLN A 80 7.87 17.35 -5.50
N LEU A 81 6.94 18.06 -6.13
CA LEU A 81 5.50 17.93 -5.84
C LEU A 81 4.95 16.58 -6.31
N ALA A 82 5.22 16.22 -7.57
CA ALA A 82 4.76 14.95 -8.15
C ALA A 82 5.33 13.72 -7.42
N LYS A 83 6.58 13.81 -6.91
CA LYS A 83 7.20 12.74 -6.11
C LYS A 83 6.49 12.51 -4.77
N ARG A 84 5.91 13.54 -4.17
CA ARG A 84 5.17 13.45 -2.89
C ARG A 84 3.75 12.94 -3.09
N GLU A 85 3.26 12.95 -4.32
CA GLU A 85 1.94 12.46 -4.63
C GLU A 85 1.93 10.93 -4.68
N ALA A 86 0.95 10.33 -4.02
CA ALA A 86 0.74 8.91 -4.04
C ALA A 86 0.28 8.44 -5.44
N HIS A 87 0.91 7.39 -5.94
CA HIS A 87 0.83 7.01 -7.35
C HIS A 87 0.50 5.51 -7.49
N PRO A 88 -0.23 5.06 -8.55
CA PRO A 88 -0.49 3.64 -8.79
C PRO A 88 0.76 2.74 -8.81
N ASP A 89 1.85 3.23 -9.42
CA ASP A 89 3.18 2.59 -9.35
C ASP A 89 3.72 2.38 -7.93
N GLN A 90 3.33 3.18 -6.93
CA GLN A 90 3.77 2.98 -5.55
C GLN A 90 3.21 1.70 -4.96
N TYR A 91 1.94 1.36 -5.26
CA TYR A 91 1.38 0.08 -4.85
C TYR A 91 2.13 -1.10 -5.50
N ARG A 92 2.41 -1.01 -6.80
CA ARG A 92 3.21 -2.05 -7.49
C ARG A 92 4.61 -2.16 -6.89
N ARG A 93 5.27 -1.03 -6.62
CA ARG A 93 6.61 -1.01 -6.02
C ARG A 93 6.61 -1.51 -4.58
N TYR A 94 5.57 -1.19 -3.82
CA TYR A 94 5.31 -1.78 -2.50
C TYR A 94 5.20 -3.31 -2.62
N MET A 95 4.45 -3.83 -3.59
CA MET A 95 4.36 -5.28 -3.83
C MET A 95 5.71 -5.90 -4.18
N ASP A 96 6.52 -5.23 -4.99
CA ASP A 96 7.88 -5.68 -5.31
C ASP A 96 8.76 -5.76 -4.05
N PHE A 97 8.64 -4.79 -3.14
CA PHE A 97 9.35 -4.79 -1.86
C PHE A 97 8.81 -5.83 -0.88
N GLU A 98 7.49 -5.99 -0.76
CA GLU A 98 6.85 -7.01 0.09
C GLU A 98 7.31 -8.42 -0.33
N ALA A 99 7.37 -8.68 -1.64
CA ALA A 99 7.82 -9.95 -2.19
C ALA A 99 9.29 -10.28 -1.89
N GLN A 100 10.11 -9.28 -1.58
CA GLN A 100 11.54 -9.43 -1.27
C GLN A 100 11.87 -9.27 0.22
N ALA A 101 10.95 -8.75 1.03
CA ALA A 101 11.20 -8.44 2.43
C ALA A 101 11.59 -9.68 3.23
N GLU A 102 12.51 -9.53 4.18
CA GLU A 102 12.83 -10.53 5.21
C GLU A 102 12.07 -10.29 6.52
N VAL A 103 11.65 -9.04 6.77
CA VAL A 103 10.77 -8.68 7.88
C VAL A 103 9.62 -7.83 7.35
N ILE A 104 8.40 -8.19 7.73
CA ILE A 104 7.17 -7.47 7.42
C ILE A 104 6.47 -7.15 8.74
N GLU A 105 6.41 -5.88 9.08
CA GLU A 105 5.76 -5.36 10.28
C GLU A 105 4.54 -4.55 9.86
N ASN A 106 3.34 -5.03 10.16
CA ASN A 106 2.09 -4.43 9.71
C ASN A 106 1.23 -4.02 10.92
N PHE A 107 0.68 -2.81 10.89
CA PHE A 107 -0.45 -2.38 11.69
C PHE A 107 -1.71 -2.21 10.82
N GLU A 108 -2.76 -2.96 11.14
CA GLU A 108 -4.08 -2.84 10.50
C GLU A 108 -5.15 -2.42 11.52
N PRO A 109 -5.75 -1.22 11.37
CA PRO A 109 -6.77 -0.73 12.32
C PRO A 109 -8.17 -1.32 12.09
N GLN A 110 -8.49 -1.76 10.87
CA GLN A 110 -9.88 -2.02 10.47
C GLN A 110 -10.16 -3.44 9.97
N VAL A 111 -9.14 -4.18 9.55
CA VAL A 111 -9.27 -5.52 8.95
C VAL A 111 -8.12 -6.41 9.36
N VAL A 112 -8.28 -7.73 9.22
CA VAL A 112 -7.15 -8.66 9.36
C VAL A 112 -6.11 -8.41 8.25
N PRO A 113 -4.80 -8.39 8.53
CA PRO A 113 -3.76 -8.22 7.51
C PRO A 113 -3.88 -9.24 6.39
N GLY A 114 -3.73 -8.80 5.14
CA GLY A 114 -3.97 -9.64 3.95
C GLY A 114 -3.19 -10.97 3.91
N LEU A 115 -1.98 -10.99 4.48
CA LEU A 115 -1.16 -12.21 4.59
C LEU A 115 -1.65 -13.21 5.64
N LEU A 116 -2.58 -12.78 6.50
CA LEU A 116 -3.20 -13.60 7.56
C LEU A 116 -4.68 -13.90 7.26
N GLN A 117 -5.22 -13.42 6.14
CA GLN A 117 -6.62 -13.63 5.77
C GLN A 117 -6.86 -15.06 5.25
N THR A 118 -8.01 -15.63 5.60
CA THR A 118 -8.58 -16.79 4.91
C THR A 118 -9.19 -16.36 3.58
N ARG A 119 -9.44 -17.32 2.68
CA ARG A 119 -10.07 -17.04 1.39
C ARG A 119 -11.46 -16.43 1.58
N GLU A 120 -12.25 -17.00 2.48
CA GLU A 120 -13.62 -16.59 2.77
C GLU A 120 -13.68 -15.17 3.34
N TYR A 121 -12.75 -14.82 4.23
CA TYR A 121 -12.66 -13.47 4.78
C TYR A 121 -12.26 -12.46 3.70
N ALA A 122 -11.24 -12.79 2.90
CA ALA A 122 -10.79 -11.93 1.81
C ALA A 122 -11.89 -11.69 0.77
N ASP A 123 -12.66 -12.73 0.44
CA ASP A 123 -13.79 -12.67 -0.47
C ASP A 123 -14.91 -11.77 0.06
N ALA A 124 -15.32 -11.99 1.31
CA ALA A 124 -16.36 -11.19 1.94
C ALA A 124 -15.98 -9.72 2.05
N LEU A 125 -14.71 -9.44 2.39
CA LEU A 125 -14.20 -8.07 2.48
C LEU A 125 -14.15 -7.38 1.11
N LEU A 126 -13.70 -8.07 0.05
CA LEU A 126 -13.59 -7.46 -1.28
C LEU A 126 -14.95 -7.32 -1.97
N SER A 127 -15.91 -8.20 -1.66
CA SER A 127 -17.26 -8.15 -2.21
C SER A 127 -18.09 -6.96 -1.72
N CYS A 128 -17.63 -6.21 -0.71
CA CYS A 128 -18.32 -4.99 -0.28
C CYS A 128 -18.12 -3.80 -1.23
N GLN A 129 -17.20 -3.89 -2.19
CA GLN A 129 -16.95 -2.86 -3.20
C GLN A 129 -17.94 -3.05 -4.35
N GLU A 130 -18.98 -2.20 -4.40
CA GLU A 130 -20.08 -2.29 -5.39
C GLU A 130 -19.63 -2.08 -6.84
N ASP A 131 -18.47 -1.44 -7.04
CA ASP A 131 -17.88 -1.15 -8.35
C ASP A 131 -17.09 -2.33 -8.95
N LEU A 132 -16.89 -3.42 -8.19
CA LEU A 132 -16.20 -4.62 -8.68
C LEU A 132 -17.16 -5.68 -9.21
N THR A 133 -16.81 -6.27 -10.35
CA THR A 133 -17.47 -7.51 -10.81
C THR A 133 -17.01 -8.71 -9.99
N ARG A 134 -17.80 -9.80 -10.02
CA ARG A 134 -17.46 -11.05 -9.31
C ARG A 134 -16.12 -11.62 -9.77
N GLU A 135 -15.81 -11.51 -11.06
CA GLU A 135 -14.53 -11.93 -11.64
C GLU A 135 -13.37 -11.08 -11.11
N GLN A 136 -13.55 -9.76 -11.00
CA GLN A 136 -12.54 -8.86 -10.43
C GLN A 136 -12.30 -9.12 -8.94
N VAL A 137 -13.35 -9.42 -8.18
CA VAL A 137 -13.22 -9.84 -6.78
C VAL A 137 -12.40 -11.13 -6.70
N GLU A 138 -12.72 -12.13 -7.52
CA GLU A 138 -12.00 -13.41 -7.55
C GLU A 138 -10.52 -13.24 -7.93
N GLU A 139 -10.22 -12.41 -8.93
CA GLU A 139 -8.85 -12.06 -9.32
C GLU A 139 -8.08 -11.44 -8.14
N ARG A 140 -8.70 -10.48 -7.43
CA ARG A 140 -8.08 -9.83 -6.26
C ARG A 140 -7.90 -10.78 -5.08
N VAL A 141 -8.85 -11.68 -4.82
CA VAL A 141 -8.72 -12.72 -3.79
C VAL A 141 -7.56 -13.64 -4.14
N ASN A 142 -7.47 -14.10 -5.39
CA ASN A 142 -6.39 -14.96 -5.85
C ASN A 142 -5.03 -14.26 -5.75
N ALA A 143 -4.93 -12.99 -6.15
CA ALA A 143 -3.73 -12.18 -5.99
C ALA A 143 -3.35 -11.98 -4.51
N ARG A 144 -4.32 -11.88 -3.60
CA ARG A 144 -4.05 -11.79 -2.16
C ARG A 144 -3.51 -13.10 -1.61
N LEU A 145 -4.08 -14.24 -2.01
CA LEU A 145 -3.70 -15.56 -1.51
C LEU A 145 -2.39 -16.07 -2.12
N SER A 146 -2.09 -15.77 -3.39
CA SER A 146 -0.81 -16.15 -4.01
C SER A 146 0.40 -15.54 -3.29
N ARG A 147 0.22 -14.39 -2.62
CA ARG A 147 1.26 -13.80 -1.76
C ARG A 147 1.54 -14.65 -0.51
N GLN A 148 0.56 -15.41 -0.03
CA GLN A 148 0.73 -16.30 1.12
C GLN A 148 1.55 -17.55 0.78
N ASP A 149 1.68 -17.91 -0.51
CA ASP A 149 2.47 -19.09 -0.92
C ASP A 149 3.92 -18.99 -0.44
N ARG A 150 4.49 -17.77 -0.43
CA ARG A 150 5.86 -17.50 0.05
C ARG A 150 6.05 -17.82 1.54
N LEU A 151 4.97 -17.80 2.34
CA LEU A 151 5.05 -18.05 3.79
C LEU A 151 5.45 -19.50 4.11
N SER A 152 5.24 -20.43 3.17
CA SER A 152 5.67 -21.82 3.27
C SER A 152 7.10 -22.09 2.76
N SER A 153 7.78 -21.07 2.24
CA SER A 153 9.12 -21.21 1.67
C SER A 153 10.23 -21.18 2.73
N ALA A 154 11.41 -21.70 2.39
CA ALA A 154 12.60 -21.59 3.26
C ALA A 154 13.06 -20.14 3.50
N GLN A 155 12.56 -19.18 2.72
CA GLN A 155 12.83 -17.74 2.83
C GLN A 155 11.59 -16.97 3.30
N SER A 156 10.75 -17.61 4.12
CA SER A 156 9.57 -17.00 4.73
C SER A 156 10.00 -15.78 5.57
N PRO A 157 9.39 -14.60 5.37
CA PRO A 157 9.72 -13.43 6.17
C PRO A 157 9.23 -13.58 7.61
N LEU A 158 9.95 -12.97 8.54
CA LEU A 158 9.41 -12.72 9.88
C LEU A 158 8.26 -11.73 9.73
N ARG A 159 7.08 -12.11 10.22
CA ARG A 159 5.87 -11.28 10.19
C ARG A 159 5.56 -10.79 11.60
N TRP A 160 5.26 -9.52 11.74
CA TRP A 160 4.75 -8.96 12.98
C TRP A 160 3.52 -8.11 12.70
N ALA A 161 2.35 -8.65 13.03
CA ALA A 161 1.08 -7.96 12.87
C ALA A 161 0.61 -7.37 14.19
N ILE A 162 0.15 -6.12 14.15
CA ILE A 162 -0.63 -5.49 15.21
C ILE A 162 -2.00 -5.19 14.62
N ILE A 163 -3.06 -5.70 15.24
CA ILE A 163 -4.45 -5.44 14.85
C ILE A 163 -5.17 -4.75 16.00
N GLU A 164 -6.11 -3.87 15.70
CA GLU A 164 -6.99 -3.33 16.74
C GLU A 164 -8.02 -4.36 17.22
N GLU A 165 -8.41 -4.27 18.48
CA GLU A 165 -9.47 -5.10 19.06
C GLU A 165 -10.78 -5.05 18.24
N SER A 166 -11.09 -3.92 17.59
CA SER A 166 -12.24 -3.81 16.69
C SER A 166 -12.22 -4.79 15.52
N VAL A 167 -11.03 -5.21 15.06
CA VAL A 167 -10.88 -6.19 13.98
C VAL A 167 -11.41 -7.56 14.38
N LEU A 168 -11.34 -7.91 15.67
CA LEU A 168 -11.85 -9.18 16.18
C LEU A 168 -13.38 -9.19 16.31
N ARG A 169 -13.96 -8.01 16.59
CA ARG A 169 -15.38 -7.86 16.91
C ARG A 169 -16.24 -7.50 15.70
N ARG A 170 -15.69 -6.86 14.67
CA ARG A 170 -16.44 -6.52 13.46
C ARG A 170 -16.64 -7.77 12.60
N GLN A 171 -17.90 -8.14 12.40
CA GLN A 171 -18.22 -9.27 11.53
C GLN A 171 -17.93 -8.95 10.06
N VAL A 172 -17.03 -9.71 9.45
CA VAL A 172 -16.75 -9.72 8.00
C VAL A 172 -17.23 -11.04 7.43
N GLY A 173 -18.20 -10.99 6.52
CA GLY A 173 -18.91 -12.18 6.05
C GLY A 173 -19.88 -12.72 7.11
N SER A 174 -19.94 -14.05 7.27
CA SER A 174 -20.77 -14.71 8.28
C SER A 174 -20.02 -14.90 9.60
N ALA A 175 -20.74 -15.23 10.69
CA ALA A 175 -20.13 -15.63 11.96
C ALA A 175 -19.16 -16.83 11.78
N GLU A 176 -19.53 -17.81 10.95
CA GLU A 176 -18.65 -18.94 10.61
C GLU A 176 -17.36 -18.50 9.89
N CYS A 177 -17.47 -17.53 8.98
CA CYS A 177 -16.31 -16.94 8.31
C CYS A 177 -15.35 -16.30 9.32
N MET A 178 -15.88 -15.48 10.23
CA MET A 178 -15.10 -14.85 11.29
C MET A 178 -14.48 -15.87 12.24
N HIS A 179 -15.23 -16.88 12.67
CA HIS A 179 -14.71 -17.94 13.53
C HIS A 179 -13.51 -18.66 12.88
N LYS A 180 -13.62 -19.02 11.60
CA LYS A 180 -12.51 -19.61 10.82
C LYS A 180 -11.32 -18.66 10.69
N GLN A 181 -11.58 -17.37 10.45
CA GLN A 181 -10.53 -16.36 10.36
C GLN A 181 -9.75 -16.19 11.68
N LEU A 182 -10.47 -16.12 12.80
CA LEU A 182 -9.86 -15.97 14.13
C LEU A 182 -9.11 -17.24 14.55
N ALA A 183 -9.63 -18.43 14.23
CA ALA A 183 -8.91 -19.69 14.42
C ALA A 183 -7.58 -19.70 13.65
N ARG A 184 -7.59 -19.23 12.39
CA ARG A 184 -6.37 -19.10 11.58
C ARG A 184 -5.39 -18.09 12.16
N LEU A 185 -5.87 -17.00 12.76
CA LEU A 185 -5.01 -16.03 13.45
C LEU A 185 -4.32 -16.66 14.66
N LEU A 186 -5.03 -17.46 15.47
CA LEU A 186 -4.45 -18.14 16.64
C LEU A 186 -3.26 -19.03 16.28
N GLU A 187 -3.31 -19.72 15.14
CA GLU A 187 -2.21 -20.55 14.63
C GLU A 187 -0.93 -19.73 14.34
N GLN A 188 -1.06 -18.42 14.14
CA GLN A 188 0.02 -17.51 13.72
C GLN A 188 0.46 -16.53 14.83
N VAL A 189 -0.17 -16.57 16.02
CA VAL A 189 0.06 -15.56 17.08
C VAL A 189 1.51 -15.53 17.56
N ASP A 190 2.14 -16.70 17.75
CA ASP A 190 3.48 -16.78 18.31
C ASP A 190 4.25 -17.97 17.72
N THR A 191 4.61 -17.87 16.44
CA THR A 191 5.46 -18.86 15.74
C THR A 191 6.87 -18.30 15.53
N PRO A 192 7.87 -19.10 15.13
CA PRO A 192 9.21 -18.59 14.83
C PRO A 192 9.24 -17.49 13.75
N ASP A 193 8.28 -17.52 12.82
CA ASP A 193 8.18 -16.63 11.67
C ASP A 193 6.99 -15.65 11.74
N SER A 194 6.19 -15.67 12.81
CA SER A 194 5.02 -14.81 12.96
C SER A 194 4.78 -14.39 14.41
N LYS A 195 4.39 -13.13 14.57
CA LYS A 195 3.84 -12.54 15.79
C LYS A 195 2.55 -11.82 15.46
N VAL A 196 1.50 -12.05 16.24
CA VAL A 196 0.26 -11.26 16.18
C VAL A 196 -0.01 -10.68 17.56
N GLN A 197 -0.16 -9.36 17.62
CA GLN A 197 -0.56 -8.65 18.82
C GLN A 197 -1.87 -7.91 18.58
N VAL A 198 -2.69 -7.83 19.62
CA VAL A 198 -3.92 -7.05 19.62
C VAL A 198 -3.70 -5.76 20.40
N LEU A 199 -4.03 -4.62 19.79
CA LEU A 199 -4.11 -3.33 20.47
C LEU A 199 -5.50 -3.21 21.11
N PRO A 200 -5.62 -3.26 22.45
CA PRO A 200 -6.91 -3.25 23.13
C PRO A 200 -7.51 -1.84 23.13
N PHE A 201 -8.84 -1.73 23.25
CA PHE A 201 -9.50 -0.42 23.35
C PHE A 201 -8.99 0.42 24.54
N SER A 202 -8.54 -0.24 25.61
CA SER A 202 -7.96 0.41 26.78
C SER A 202 -6.63 1.12 26.51
N ALA A 203 -5.97 0.87 25.37
CA ALA A 203 -4.74 1.59 24.98
C ALA A 203 -5.00 3.07 24.67
N GLY A 204 -6.25 3.45 24.38
CA GLY A 204 -6.61 4.83 24.07
C GLY A 204 -6.07 5.31 22.72
N PRO A 205 -5.99 6.64 22.49
CA PRO A 205 -5.59 7.18 21.20
C PRO A 205 -4.12 6.93 20.89
N HIS A 206 -3.81 6.63 19.62
CA HIS A 206 -2.45 6.45 19.12
C HIS A 206 -2.24 7.16 17.77
N THR A 207 -0.99 7.33 17.36
CA THR A 207 -0.63 8.15 16.19
C THR A 207 -0.99 7.55 14.84
N LEU A 208 -1.40 6.27 14.81
CA LEU A 208 -1.71 5.51 13.60
C LEU A 208 -3.23 5.32 13.38
N MET A 209 -4.09 5.95 14.18
CA MET A 209 -5.56 5.82 14.03
C MET A 209 -6.11 6.27 12.65
N GLY A 210 -5.31 6.96 11.83
CA GLY A 210 -5.72 7.48 10.53
C GLY A 210 -5.58 6.51 9.35
N GLY A 211 -4.93 5.35 9.53
CA GLY A 211 -4.67 4.42 8.43
C GLY A 211 -3.84 3.21 8.84
N ALA A 212 -3.55 2.34 7.88
CA ALA A 212 -2.66 1.21 8.07
C ALA A 212 -1.20 1.62 7.84
N LEU A 213 -0.28 0.90 8.47
CA LEU A 213 1.15 1.09 8.28
C LEU A 213 1.84 -0.25 8.11
N THR A 214 2.58 -0.42 7.01
CA THR A 214 3.47 -1.55 6.81
C THR A 214 4.92 -1.08 6.72
N LEU A 215 5.80 -1.70 7.50
CA LEU A 215 7.24 -1.53 7.42
C LEU A 215 7.85 -2.80 6.79
N LEU A 216 8.69 -2.59 5.79
CA LEU A 216 9.34 -3.66 5.04
C LEU A 216 10.84 -3.54 5.22
N THR A 217 11.49 -4.58 5.74
CA THR A 217 12.95 -4.68 5.79
C THR A 217 13.42 -5.66 4.73
N LEU A 218 14.29 -5.20 3.83
CA LEU A 218 14.92 -6.04 2.80
C LEU A 218 16.17 -6.74 3.34
N PRO A 219 16.63 -7.83 2.69
CA PRO A 219 17.89 -8.49 3.02
C PRO A 219 19.14 -7.59 2.99
N THR A 220 19.06 -6.44 2.32
CA THR A 220 20.12 -5.42 2.29
C THR A 220 20.17 -4.56 3.56
N GLY A 221 19.18 -4.69 4.45
CA GLY A 221 18.97 -3.81 5.61
C GLY A 221 18.21 -2.52 5.29
N SER A 222 17.86 -2.26 4.03
CA SER A 222 17.00 -1.14 3.66
C SER A 222 15.60 -1.31 4.23
N VAL A 223 15.02 -0.23 4.75
CA VAL A 223 13.67 -0.22 5.32
C VAL A 223 12.80 0.76 4.56
N MET A 224 11.59 0.33 4.23
CA MET A 224 10.56 1.15 3.59
C MET A 224 9.33 1.19 4.50
N ALA A 225 8.55 2.25 4.39
CA ALA A 225 7.26 2.38 5.06
C ALA A 225 6.17 2.60 4.01
N TYR A 226 5.06 1.90 4.14
CA TYR A 226 3.88 2.06 3.32
C TYR A 226 2.71 2.40 4.23
N GLU A 227 2.22 3.63 4.10
CA GLU A 227 1.01 4.10 4.74
C GLU A 227 -0.16 3.85 3.79
N GLU A 228 -1.26 3.28 4.26
CA GLU A 228 -2.45 3.05 3.44
C GLU A 228 -3.70 3.65 4.09
N GLY A 229 -4.32 4.58 3.38
CA GLY A 229 -5.64 5.14 3.71
C GLY A 229 -6.73 4.57 2.80
N ILE A 230 -7.94 5.14 2.88
CA ILE A 230 -9.13 4.62 2.17
C ILE A 230 -8.98 4.62 0.65
N GLN A 231 -8.40 5.70 0.08
CA GLN A 231 -8.29 5.88 -1.36
C GLN A 231 -6.88 5.78 -1.89
N VAL A 232 -5.89 5.96 -1.02
CA VAL A 232 -4.53 6.31 -1.41
C VAL A 232 -3.56 5.66 -0.43
N GLY A 233 -2.53 5.02 -0.98
CA GLY A 233 -1.36 4.57 -0.21
C GLY A 233 -0.10 5.30 -0.62
N HIS A 234 0.79 5.54 0.35
CA HIS A 234 2.04 6.25 0.15
C HIS A 234 3.25 5.42 0.58
N LEU A 235 4.19 5.24 -0.34
CA LEU A 235 5.44 4.53 -0.11
C LEU A 235 6.58 5.51 0.21
N TYR A 236 7.09 5.44 1.42
CA TYR A 236 8.26 6.16 1.89
C TYR A 236 9.51 5.26 1.80
N GLU A 237 10.48 5.71 1.00
CA GLU A 237 11.79 5.06 0.86
C GLU A 237 12.92 5.89 1.48
N ASP A 238 12.67 7.16 1.80
CA ASP A 238 13.67 8.02 2.41
C ASP A 238 13.86 7.72 3.89
N ARG A 239 15.12 7.70 4.32
CA ARG A 239 15.51 7.28 5.68
C ARG A 239 14.83 8.09 6.78
N ASP A 240 14.63 9.38 6.59
CA ASP A 240 14.12 10.26 7.65
C ASP A 240 12.61 10.08 7.85
N SER A 241 11.84 9.91 6.77
CA SER A 241 10.42 9.56 6.85
C SER A 241 10.23 8.16 7.42
N VAL A 242 10.99 7.16 6.93
CA VAL A 242 10.90 5.79 7.44
C VAL A 242 11.23 5.72 8.93
N LYS A 243 12.23 6.48 9.39
CA LYS A 243 12.58 6.56 10.83
C LYS A 243 11.42 7.09 11.69
N LYS A 244 10.62 8.04 11.18
CA LYS A 244 9.43 8.54 11.89
C LYS A 244 8.36 7.46 12.01
N TRP A 245 8.04 6.78 10.92
CA TRP A 245 7.06 5.69 10.91
C TRP A 245 7.48 4.51 11.78
N ARG A 246 8.76 4.12 11.71
CA ARG A 246 9.38 3.13 12.60
C ARG A 246 9.13 3.47 14.06
N ARG A 247 9.42 4.70 14.49
CA ARG A 247 9.20 5.14 15.87
C ARG A 247 7.73 5.01 16.30
N GLN A 248 6.79 5.33 15.42
CA GLN A 248 5.37 5.24 15.73
C GLN A 248 4.90 3.79 15.86
N TYR A 249 5.34 2.91 14.96
CA TYR A 249 5.06 1.48 15.05
C TYR A 249 5.61 0.88 16.35
N GLU A 250 6.82 1.25 16.75
CA GLU A 250 7.43 0.78 18.00
C GLU A 250 6.64 1.19 19.25
N VAL A 251 6.16 2.43 19.29
CA VAL A 251 5.27 2.89 20.38
C VAL A 251 3.97 2.09 20.37
N LEU A 252 3.39 1.83 19.20
CA LEU A 252 2.19 1.02 19.09
C LEU A 252 2.41 -0.40 19.61
N ARG A 253 3.52 -1.04 19.20
CA ARG A 253 3.92 -2.38 19.63
C ARG A 253 4.07 -2.51 21.14
N ALA A 254 4.63 -1.48 21.78
CA ALA A 254 4.79 -1.43 23.23
C ALA A 254 3.45 -1.29 23.99
N ASN A 255 2.42 -0.73 23.35
CA ASN A 255 1.07 -0.60 23.94
C ASN A 255 0.13 -1.75 23.56
N ALA A 256 0.47 -2.55 22.55
CA ALA A 256 -0.26 -3.74 22.19
C ALA A 256 -0.04 -4.86 23.23
N LEU A 257 -1.04 -5.73 23.39
CA LEU A 257 -0.96 -6.86 24.30
C LEU A 257 0.18 -7.79 23.88
N PRO A 258 0.92 -8.41 24.83
CA PRO A 258 1.86 -9.48 24.50
C PRO A 258 1.17 -10.61 23.72
N PRO A 259 1.90 -11.42 22.93
CA PRO A 259 1.30 -12.47 22.10
C PRO A 259 0.38 -13.42 22.87
N ALA A 260 0.78 -13.87 24.07
CA ALA A 260 -0.07 -14.74 24.90
C ALA A 260 -1.40 -14.09 25.30
N ALA A 261 -1.39 -12.83 25.73
CA ALA A 261 -2.61 -12.10 26.09
C ALA A 261 -3.46 -11.75 24.85
N SER A 262 -2.82 -11.52 23.71
CA SER A 262 -3.49 -11.36 22.42
C SER A 262 -4.22 -12.63 22.00
N ALA A 263 -3.62 -13.81 22.22
CA ALA A 263 -4.26 -15.09 21.96
C ALA A 263 -5.51 -15.31 22.81
N GLU A 264 -5.49 -14.92 24.09
CA GLU A 264 -6.69 -14.99 24.94
C GLU A 264 -7.79 -14.08 24.40
N LEU A 265 -7.47 -12.81 24.08
CA LEU A 265 -8.48 -11.89 23.55
C LEU A 265 -9.06 -12.36 22.20
N ILE A 266 -8.25 -13.02 21.36
CA ILE A 266 -8.73 -13.64 20.12
C ILE A 266 -9.66 -14.83 20.42
N ARG A 267 -9.31 -15.69 21.41
CA ARG A 267 -10.18 -16.80 21.84
C ARG A 267 -11.51 -16.30 22.38
N ASP A 268 -11.50 -15.29 23.24
CA ASP A 268 -12.72 -14.68 23.78
C ASP A 268 -13.60 -14.14 22.64
N ALA A 269 -13.01 -13.42 21.68
CA ALA A 269 -13.74 -12.92 20.52
C ALA A 269 -14.30 -14.04 19.60
N MET A 270 -13.70 -15.23 19.57
CA MET A 270 -14.24 -16.37 18.81
C MET A 270 -15.56 -16.89 19.36
N GLU A 271 -15.81 -16.75 20.67
CA GLU A 271 -17.07 -17.15 21.29
C GLU A 271 -18.24 -16.33 20.74
N ASP A 272 -18.04 -15.04 20.52
CA ASP A 272 -19.02 -14.12 19.92
C ASP A 272 -19.43 -14.54 18.49
N HIS A 273 -18.56 -15.28 17.78
CA HIS A 273 -18.79 -15.73 16.39
C HIS A 273 -19.17 -17.21 16.29
N THR A 274 -19.47 -17.87 17.42
CA THR A 274 -20.02 -19.23 17.40
C THR A 274 -21.50 -19.15 17.10
N SER A 275 -21.97 -19.84 16.06
CA SER A 275 -23.39 -19.83 15.70
C SER A 275 -24.23 -20.36 16.86
N CYS A 276 -25.07 -19.49 17.43
CA CYS A 276 -26.09 -19.89 18.39
C CYS A 276 -27.12 -20.75 17.65
N SER A 277 -26.90 -22.07 17.64
CA SER A 277 -27.84 -23.07 17.13
C SER A 277 -28.96 -23.31 18.16
N THR A 278 -29.67 -22.25 18.54
CA THR A 278 -30.97 -22.40 19.19
C THR A 278 -32.05 -22.32 18.13
N LEU A 279 -32.38 -23.48 17.54
CA LEU A 279 -33.64 -23.66 16.85
C LEU A 279 -34.77 -23.47 17.88
N PRO A 280 -35.77 -22.62 17.64
CA PRO A 280 -36.96 -22.59 18.48
C PRO A 280 -37.72 -23.91 18.30
N SER A 281 -38.07 -24.53 19.43
CA SER A 281 -38.89 -25.74 19.53
C SER A 281 -40.35 -25.48 19.15
#